data_AF-G7LD41-F1
#
_entry.id   AF-G7LD41-F1
#
_cell.length_a   1.000
_cell.length_b   1.000
_cell.length_c   1.000
_cell.angle_alpha   90.00
_cell.angle_beta   90.00
_cell.angle_gamma   90.00
#
_symmetry.space_group_name_H-M   'P 1'
#
loop_
_entity.id
_entity.type
_entity.pdbx_description
1 polymer ?
#
loop_
_entity_poly.entity_id
_entity_poly.type
_entity_poly.pdbx_seq_one_letter_code
_entity_poly.pdbx_strand_id
1 'polypeptide(L)'
;MRQPSYVALRNIKKLDAHNFSNPTPKSVLKHYKRSFSGFVMELTEDEANKIEHDGVVFVFPNEKRQLLTTRSWDFIGLPLSVERAHSESDIIIGVIDSGIWPESSSFNVEGLSSPPRKWKCACQAIEFKCNKHYKSYYPKDFFKENIVSLGDTSEHGTHTTSTAVGNPVSIANMFGLRKGTIKGGASSARIVVYKVCWCDGCDDVDILVAFEVAIVDGVDIISVSIGGNTTENIYF
;
A
#
# COMPACT_ATOMS: atom_id res chain seq x y z
N MET A 1 25.05 9.30 -30.53
CA MET A 1 24.24 8.54 -29.54
C MET A 1 24.58 9.06 -28.16
N ARG A 2 23.60 9.24 -27.28
CA ARG A 2 23.82 9.70 -25.89
C ARG A 2 24.28 8.49 -25.05
N GLN A 3 25.28 8.67 -24.19
CA GLN A 3 25.75 7.59 -23.32
C GLN A 3 24.67 7.22 -22.29
N PRO A 4 24.56 5.93 -21.90
CA PRO A 4 23.63 5.52 -20.85
C PRO A 4 24.02 6.13 -19.50
N SER A 5 23.02 6.40 -18.66
CA SER A 5 23.26 6.83 -17.29
C SER A 5 23.33 5.62 -16.36
N TYR A 6 24.20 5.67 -15.37
CA TYR A 6 24.39 4.67 -14.32
C TYR A 6 24.26 5.31 -12.94
N VAL A 7 23.82 4.53 -11.97
CA VAL A 7 23.76 4.89 -10.56
C VAL A 7 24.84 4.10 -9.81
N ALA A 8 25.66 4.81 -9.04
CA ALA A 8 26.73 4.23 -8.23
C ALA A 8 26.50 4.55 -6.75
N LEU A 9 26.51 3.52 -5.89
CA LEU A 9 26.36 3.63 -4.45
C LEU A 9 27.70 3.45 -3.74
N ARG A 10 28.00 4.27 -2.75
CA ARG A 10 29.25 4.26 -1.97
C ARG A 10 29.02 3.74 -0.56
N ASN A 11 30.06 3.14 0.01
CA ASN A 11 30.04 2.70 1.40
C ASN A 11 30.13 3.91 2.33
N ILE A 12 29.14 4.10 3.21
CA ILE A 12 29.11 5.22 4.16
C ILE A 12 30.24 5.12 5.19
N LYS A 13 30.65 3.91 5.59
CA LYS A 13 31.70 3.70 6.61
C LYS A 13 33.12 4.03 6.14
N LYS A 14 33.34 4.21 4.83
CA LYS A 14 34.66 4.54 4.25
C LYS A 14 34.84 6.04 3.96
N LEU A 15 33.87 6.89 4.32
CA LEU A 15 33.94 8.33 4.04
C LEU A 15 34.98 9.09 4.87
N ASP A 16 35.48 8.52 5.98
CA ASP A 16 36.38 9.24 6.90
C ASP A 16 37.88 9.10 6.60
N ALA A 17 38.29 8.37 5.55
CA ALA A 17 39.71 8.03 5.38
C ALA A 17 40.37 8.37 4.03
N HIS A 18 39.65 8.90 3.04
CA HIS A 18 40.31 9.37 1.81
C HIS A 18 39.58 10.57 1.21
N ASN A 19 40.27 11.72 1.21
CA ASN A 19 40.04 12.80 0.26
C ASN A 19 40.33 12.25 -1.14
N PHE A 20 39.36 11.55 -1.73
CA PHE A 20 39.33 11.34 -3.15
C PHE A 20 39.13 12.70 -3.78
N SER A 21 40.19 13.21 -4.40
CA SER A 21 40.17 14.31 -5.35
C SER A 21 38.86 14.29 -6.13
N ASN A 22 38.07 15.35 -5.98
CA ASN A 22 36.81 15.54 -6.68
C ASN A 22 36.98 15.08 -8.12
N PRO A 23 36.30 14.00 -8.57
CA PRO A 23 36.34 13.64 -9.97
C PRO A 23 35.86 14.86 -10.75
N THR A 24 36.69 15.29 -11.71
CA THR A 24 36.49 16.49 -12.50
C THR A 24 35.05 16.61 -13.05
N PRO A 25 34.48 17.83 -13.15
CA PRO A 25 33.04 18.07 -13.01
C PRO A 25 32.22 17.90 -14.30
N LYS A 26 32.49 16.86 -15.12
CA LYS A 26 31.84 16.74 -16.44
C LYS A 26 30.77 15.65 -16.61
N SER A 27 30.50 14.79 -15.62
CA SER A 27 29.50 13.72 -15.85
C SER A 27 28.62 13.30 -14.66
N VAL A 28 28.70 13.93 -13.48
CA VAL A 28 27.77 13.62 -12.37
C VAL A 28 26.46 14.41 -12.52
N LEU A 29 25.36 13.68 -12.76
CA LEU A 29 24.01 14.22 -12.92
C LEU A 29 23.31 14.50 -11.59
N LYS A 30 23.55 13.67 -10.57
CA LYS A 30 22.87 13.76 -9.27
C LYS A 30 23.72 13.16 -8.16
N HIS A 31 23.61 13.71 -6.95
CA HIS A 31 24.18 13.16 -5.73
C HIS A 31 23.09 12.78 -4.72
N TYR A 32 23.33 11.70 -3.99
CA TYR A 32 22.57 11.24 -2.83
C TYR A 32 23.50 11.26 -1.61
N LYS A 33 23.07 11.93 -0.52
CA LYS A 33 23.89 12.12 0.69
C LYS A 33 23.17 11.86 2.01
N ARG A 34 21.85 11.61 1.98
CA ARG A 34 21.02 11.46 3.20
C ARG A 34 20.91 10.00 3.62
N SER A 35 20.00 9.26 3.01
CA SER A 35 19.71 7.86 3.37
C SER A 35 20.73 6.87 2.80
N PHE A 36 21.37 7.23 1.69
CA PHE A 36 22.46 6.47 1.07
C PHE A 36 23.45 7.46 0.43
N SER A 37 24.73 7.10 0.43
CA SER A 37 25.78 7.84 -0.25
C SER A 37 25.91 7.32 -1.68
N GLY A 38 25.70 8.16 -2.68
CA GLY A 38 25.74 7.71 -4.08
C GLY A 38 25.64 8.85 -5.08
N PHE A 39 25.75 8.52 -6.36
CA PHE A 39 25.65 9.48 -7.44
C PHE A 39 25.16 8.84 -8.74
N VAL A 40 24.71 9.67 -9.69
CA VAL A 40 24.29 9.26 -11.04
C VAL A 40 25.24 9.89 -12.05
N MET A 41 25.73 9.12 -13.02
CA MET A 41 26.62 9.60 -14.08
C MET A 41 26.24 9.06 -15.45
N GLU A 42 26.48 9.81 -16.54
CA GLU A 42 26.53 9.23 -17.88
C GLU A 42 27.89 8.57 -18.09
N LEU A 43 27.91 7.28 -18.41
CA LEU A 43 29.12 6.47 -18.59
C LEU A 43 28.93 5.50 -19.75
N THR A 44 30.04 5.07 -20.34
CA THR A 44 30.09 3.81 -21.10
C THR A 44 30.07 2.61 -20.16
N GLU A 45 29.77 1.42 -20.69
CA GLU A 45 29.80 0.17 -19.93
C GLU A 45 31.20 -0.13 -19.38
N ASP A 46 32.26 0.11 -20.18
CA ASP A 46 33.65 -0.05 -19.75
C ASP A 46 34.02 0.91 -18.60
N GLU A 47 33.51 2.14 -18.61
CA GLU A 47 33.72 3.10 -17.52
C GLU A 47 32.94 2.70 -16.27
N ALA A 48 31.71 2.19 -16.43
CA ALA A 48 30.90 1.69 -15.31
C ALA A 48 31.58 0.52 -14.59
N ASN A 49 32.16 -0.42 -15.33
CA ASN A 49 32.90 -1.55 -14.76
C ASN A 49 34.19 -1.12 -14.03
N LYS A 50 34.86 -0.06 -14.50
CA LYS A 50 36.07 0.46 -13.83
C LYS A 50 35.76 1.08 -12.48
N ILE A 51 34.68 1.88 -12.38
CA ILE A 51 34.36 2.59 -11.15
C ILE A 51 33.84 1.68 -10.02
N GLU A 52 33.42 0.45 -10.34
CA GLU A 52 32.97 -0.53 -9.34
C GLU A 52 34.08 -0.88 -8.33
N HIS A 53 35.35 -0.66 -8.69
CA HIS A 53 36.49 -0.93 -7.82
C HIS A 53 36.94 0.27 -6.95
N ASP A 54 36.38 1.47 -7.16
CA ASP A 54 36.81 2.72 -6.52
C ASP A 54 35.97 3.12 -5.29
N GLY A 55 35.79 2.20 -4.34
CA GLY A 55 35.01 2.45 -3.12
C GLY A 55 33.50 2.60 -3.36
N VAL A 56 33.06 2.35 -4.59
CA VAL A 56 31.67 2.09 -4.98
C VAL A 56 31.36 0.65 -4.59
N VAL A 57 30.21 0.45 -3.95
CA VAL A 57 29.73 -0.86 -3.49
C VAL A 57 28.89 -1.54 -4.56
N PHE A 58 28.22 -0.73 -5.39
CA PHE A 58 27.31 -1.23 -6.40
C PHE A 58 27.11 -0.20 -7.50
N VAL A 59 27.17 -0.65 -8.76
CA VAL A 59 26.88 0.13 -9.96
C VAL A 59 25.74 -0.55 -10.71
N PHE A 60 24.74 0.21 -11.14
CA PHE A 60 23.65 -0.33 -11.96
C PHE A 60 23.14 0.69 -12.99
N PRO A 61 22.62 0.22 -14.14
CA PRO A 61 22.09 1.13 -15.17
C PRO A 61 20.84 1.87 -14.65
N ASN A 62 20.76 3.16 -15.00
CA ASN A 62 19.58 3.97 -14.75
C ASN A 62 18.52 3.63 -15.80
N GLU A 63 17.43 3.03 -15.35
CA GLU A 63 16.36 2.55 -16.22
C GLU A 63 15.01 3.07 -15.78
N LYS A 64 14.11 3.27 -16.75
CA LYS A 64 12.69 3.46 -16.46
C LYS A 64 12.11 2.14 -15.97
N ARG A 65 11.74 2.10 -14.69
CA ARG A 65 11.01 0.96 -14.12
C ARG A 65 9.54 1.01 -14.53
N GLN A 66 8.89 -0.15 -14.58
CA GLN A 66 7.46 -0.27 -14.90
C GLN A 66 6.66 -0.59 -13.64
N LEU A 67 5.40 -0.14 -13.58
CA LEU A 67 4.50 -0.47 -12.48
C LEU A 67 4.24 -2.00 -12.44
N LEU A 68 4.33 -2.57 -11.25
CA LEU A 68 4.13 -4.01 -10.98
C LEU A 68 3.03 -4.22 -9.93
N THR A 69 1.81 -3.80 -10.25
CA THR A 69 0.65 -3.89 -9.33
C THR A 69 0.22 -5.33 -9.01
N THR A 70 0.62 -6.31 -9.83
CA THR A 70 0.35 -7.75 -9.62
C THR A 70 1.45 -8.50 -8.88
N ARG A 71 2.57 -7.84 -8.50
CA ARG A 71 3.75 -8.52 -7.94
C ARG A 71 4.22 -7.97 -6.60
N SER A 72 3.48 -7.05 -5.98
CA SER A 72 3.89 -6.42 -4.72
C SER A 72 4.26 -7.46 -3.64
N TRP A 73 3.41 -8.47 -3.45
CA TRP A 73 3.64 -9.52 -2.45
C TRP A 73 4.76 -10.49 -2.84
N ASP A 74 4.84 -10.89 -4.12
CA ASP A 74 5.95 -11.72 -4.62
C ASP A 74 7.30 -10.99 -4.45
N PHE A 75 7.32 -9.68 -4.71
CA PHE A 75 8.51 -8.83 -4.61
C PHE A 75 9.08 -8.78 -3.20
N ILE A 76 8.23 -8.78 -2.17
CA ILE A 76 8.66 -8.79 -0.76
C ILE A 76 8.79 -10.20 -0.17
N GLY A 77 8.73 -11.25 -1.00
CA GLY A 77 8.93 -12.64 -0.55
C GLY A 77 7.69 -13.30 0.07
N LEU A 78 6.50 -12.83 -0.25
CA LEU A 78 5.21 -13.44 0.13
C LEU A 78 4.50 -14.04 -1.09
N PRO A 79 5.00 -15.16 -1.66
CA PRO A 79 4.44 -15.78 -2.85
C PRO A 79 3.00 -16.29 -2.62
N LEU A 80 2.29 -16.63 -3.71
CA LEU A 80 0.93 -17.17 -3.65
C LEU A 80 0.79 -18.37 -2.69
N SER A 81 1.72 -19.33 -2.81
CA SER A 81 1.79 -20.50 -1.93
C SER A 81 2.80 -20.23 -0.83
N VAL A 82 2.31 -19.76 0.32
CA VAL A 82 3.10 -19.59 1.53
C VAL A 82 2.31 -20.20 2.69
N GLU A 83 3.00 -20.87 3.60
CA GLU A 83 2.38 -21.39 4.80
C GLU A 83 1.87 -20.22 5.64
N ARG A 84 0.55 -20.20 5.89
CA ARG A 84 -0.10 -19.19 6.73
C ARG A 84 -0.49 -19.80 8.05
N ALA A 85 -0.44 -19.01 9.11
CA ALA A 85 -1.00 -19.42 10.38
C ALA A 85 -2.51 -19.67 10.21
N HIS A 86 -3.00 -20.80 10.72
CA HIS A 86 -4.44 -21.13 10.68
C HIS A 86 -5.32 -20.04 11.31
N SER A 87 -4.76 -19.30 12.27
CA SER A 87 -5.41 -18.17 12.94
C SER A 87 -5.61 -16.95 12.05
N GLU A 88 -5.00 -16.85 10.84
CA GLU A 88 -5.20 -15.72 9.93
C GLU A 88 -6.70 -15.52 9.62
N SER A 89 -7.47 -16.62 9.52
CA SER A 89 -8.91 -16.56 9.27
C SER A 89 -9.77 -16.07 10.44
N ASP A 90 -9.17 -15.97 11.63
CA ASP A 90 -9.78 -15.42 12.85
C ASP A 90 -9.38 -13.95 13.09
N ILE A 91 -8.45 -13.40 12.28
CA ILE A 91 -8.02 -12.01 12.35
C ILE A 91 -9.04 -11.11 11.65
N ILE A 92 -9.33 -9.99 12.28
CA ILE A 92 -10.23 -8.94 11.82
C ILE A 92 -9.42 -7.70 11.52
N ILE A 93 -9.42 -7.29 10.25
CA ILE A 93 -8.81 -6.04 9.78
C ILE A 93 -9.91 -5.02 9.55
N GLY A 94 -9.88 -3.93 10.31
CA GLY A 94 -10.75 -2.77 10.15
C GLY A 94 -10.11 -1.77 9.20
N VAL A 95 -10.82 -1.34 8.18
CA VAL A 95 -10.37 -0.35 7.20
C VAL A 95 -11.21 0.91 7.35
N ILE A 96 -10.58 2.02 7.74
CA ILE A 96 -11.24 3.33 7.86
C ILE A 96 -10.88 4.13 6.61
N ASP A 97 -11.84 4.30 5.69
CA ASP A 97 -11.58 4.82 4.33
C ASP A 97 -12.88 5.33 3.64
N SER A 98 -12.92 5.38 2.30
CA SER A 98 -14.07 5.81 1.47
C SER A 98 -15.15 4.75 1.25
N GLY A 99 -15.03 3.60 1.91
CA GLY A 99 -15.96 2.46 1.77
C GLY A 99 -15.35 1.28 1.03
N ILE A 100 -16.20 0.42 0.50
CA ILE A 100 -15.80 -0.76 -0.28
C ILE A 100 -16.76 -0.99 -1.46
N TRP A 101 -16.23 -1.53 -2.56
CA TRP A 101 -17.01 -2.09 -3.66
C TRP A 101 -17.10 -3.62 -3.54
N PRO A 102 -18.16 -4.16 -2.92
CA PRO A 102 -18.20 -5.56 -2.49
C PRO A 102 -18.34 -6.56 -3.64
N GLU A 103 -18.82 -6.14 -4.82
CA GLU A 103 -18.91 -6.96 -6.02
C GLU A 103 -17.54 -7.23 -6.66
N SER A 104 -16.47 -6.59 -6.18
CA SER A 104 -15.11 -6.89 -6.62
C SER A 104 -14.76 -8.36 -6.36
N SER A 105 -14.16 -9.02 -7.35
CA SER A 105 -13.66 -10.40 -7.21
C SER A 105 -12.67 -10.57 -6.06
N SER A 106 -12.05 -9.48 -5.60
CA SER A 106 -11.14 -9.48 -4.45
C SER A 106 -11.85 -9.77 -3.12
N PHE A 107 -13.18 -9.68 -3.05
CA PHE A 107 -13.96 -9.85 -1.82
C PHE A 107 -14.98 -10.99 -1.90
N ASN A 108 -14.76 -11.94 -2.81
CA ASN A 108 -15.57 -13.14 -2.91
C ASN A 108 -15.52 -13.96 -1.61
N VAL A 109 -16.60 -14.67 -1.28
CA VAL A 109 -16.69 -15.44 -0.02
C VAL A 109 -16.31 -16.91 -0.17
N GLU A 110 -15.98 -17.33 -1.38
CA GLU A 110 -15.70 -18.73 -1.70
C GLU A 110 -14.44 -19.20 -0.96
N GLY A 111 -14.54 -20.34 -0.27
CA GLY A 111 -13.42 -20.93 0.47
C GLY A 111 -13.17 -20.36 1.87
N LEU A 112 -13.93 -19.35 2.30
CA LEU A 112 -13.78 -18.81 3.66
C LEU A 112 -14.52 -19.66 4.71
N SER A 113 -13.87 -19.87 5.84
CA SER A 113 -14.47 -20.50 7.02
C SER A 113 -15.59 -19.64 7.61
N SER A 114 -16.35 -20.17 8.57
CA SER A 114 -17.33 -19.39 9.32
C SER A 114 -16.66 -18.22 10.07
N PRO A 115 -17.31 -17.05 10.19
CA PRO A 115 -16.75 -15.93 10.94
C PRO A 115 -16.39 -16.30 12.39
N PRO A 116 -15.32 -15.73 12.96
CA PRO A 116 -14.91 -16.02 14.33
C PRO A 116 -15.97 -15.56 15.35
N ARG A 117 -16.06 -16.22 16.52
CA ARG A 117 -17.09 -15.92 17.53
C ARG A 117 -17.08 -14.48 18.04
N LYS A 118 -15.92 -13.81 17.99
CA LYS A 118 -15.74 -12.40 18.37
C LYS A 118 -16.32 -11.43 17.32
N TRP A 119 -16.66 -11.89 16.13
CA TRP A 119 -17.23 -11.11 15.01
C TRP A 119 -18.68 -10.66 15.26
N LYS A 120 -18.90 -9.73 16.20
CA LYS A 120 -20.25 -9.34 16.66
C LYS A 120 -20.84 -8.10 15.97
N CYS A 121 -20.13 -7.47 15.03
CA CYS A 121 -20.55 -6.19 14.45
C CYS A 121 -21.92 -6.24 13.75
N ALA A 122 -22.70 -5.17 13.85
CA ALA A 122 -23.95 -5.02 13.10
C ALA A 122 -23.64 -4.58 11.66
N CYS A 123 -24.16 -5.30 10.65
CA CYS A 123 -24.12 -4.83 9.27
C CYS A 123 -25.11 -3.67 9.12
N GLN A 124 -24.63 -2.49 8.73
CA GLN A 124 -25.49 -1.31 8.56
C GLN A 124 -25.74 -0.93 7.10
N ALA A 125 -25.12 -1.61 6.13
CA ALA A 125 -25.34 -1.32 4.72
C ALA A 125 -26.76 -1.66 4.26
N ILE A 126 -27.49 -0.62 3.85
CA ILE A 126 -28.87 -0.71 3.34
C ILE A 126 -28.88 -1.21 1.88
N GLU A 127 -27.86 -0.87 1.10
CA GLU A 127 -27.75 -1.23 -0.33
C GLU A 127 -26.95 -2.50 -0.59
N PHE A 128 -25.96 -2.80 0.25
CA PHE A 128 -25.04 -3.94 0.07
C PHE A 128 -25.22 -4.97 1.18
N LYS A 129 -25.55 -6.21 0.82
CA LYS A 129 -25.64 -7.31 1.80
C LYS A 129 -24.23 -7.67 2.29
N CYS A 130 -23.92 -7.32 3.54
CA CYS A 130 -22.71 -7.84 4.19
C CYS A 130 -22.67 -9.37 4.09
N ASN A 131 -21.45 -9.91 4.08
CA ASN A 131 -21.25 -11.35 3.91
C ASN A 131 -20.29 -11.90 4.98
N LYS A 132 -19.82 -13.14 4.80
CA LYS A 132 -18.91 -13.79 5.77
C LYS A 132 -17.49 -13.20 5.76
N HIS A 133 -17.14 -12.41 4.75
CA HIS A 133 -15.81 -11.84 4.55
C HIS A 133 -15.75 -10.37 4.95
N TYR A 134 -16.80 -9.59 4.63
CA TYR A 134 -16.83 -8.17 4.92
C TYR A 134 -18.10 -7.69 5.64
N LYS A 135 -17.95 -6.64 6.45
CA LYS A 135 -19.02 -5.78 6.98
C LYS A 135 -18.73 -4.32 6.67
N SER A 136 -19.75 -3.47 6.60
CA SER A 136 -19.57 -2.03 6.50
C SER A 136 -20.40 -1.24 7.50
N TYR A 137 -19.82 -0.12 7.95
CA TYR A 137 -20.38 0.85 8.89
C TYR A 137 -20.22 2.27 8.33
N TYR A 138 -21.18 3.14 8.65
CA TYR A 138 -21.12 4.57 8.39
C TYR A 138 -21.80 5.33 9.54
N PRO A 139 -21.27 6.50 9.96
CA PRO A 139 -21.92 7.32 10.98
C PRO A 139 -23.23 7.90 10.41
N LYS A 140 -24.36 7.66 11.10
CA LYS A 140 -25.69 8.08 10.65
C LYS A 140 -26.03 9.55 10.95
N ASP A 141 -25.38 10.14 11.96
CA ASP A 141 -26.01 11.25 12.69
C ASP A 141 -25.36 12.62 12.53
N PHE A 142 -24.24 12.77 11.80
CA PHE A 142 -23.55 14.06 11.78
C PHE A 142 -23.85 14.96 10.58
N PHE A 143 -23.52 14.65 9.32
CA PHE A 143 -23.95 15.52 8.20
C PHE A 143 -24.03 14.77 6.88
N LYS A 144 -25.26 14.53 6.42
CA LYS A 144 -25.75 14.68 5.01
C LYS A 144 -26.92 13.73 4.77
N GLU A 145 -28.11 14.31 4.77
CA GLU A 145 -29.36 13.71 4.29
C GLU A 145 -29.34 13.36 2.77
N ASN A 146 -28.19 13.40 2.09
CA ASN A 146 -28.07 13.26 0.64
C ASN A 146 -26.77 12.58 0.19
N ILE A 147 -26.43 11.38 0.68
CA ILE A 147 -25.41 10.56 0.02
C ILE A 147 -26.01 9.28 -0.54
N VAL A 148 -26.19 9.33 -1.86
CA VAL A 148 -26.90 8.41 -2.77
C VAL A 148 -26.10 7.13 -3.08
N SER A 149 -25.01 6.85 -2.37
CA SER A 149 -24.35 5.54 -2.48
C SER A 149 -23.53 5.19 -1.23
N LEU A 150 -23.88 4.07 -0.62
CA LEU A 150 -23.11 3.46 0.47
C LEU A 150 -21.84 2.76 -0.03
N GLY A 151 -21.69 2.62 -1.35
CA GLY A 151 -20.53 2.01 -2.00
C GLY A 151 -19.34 2.96 -2.05
N ASP A 152 -18.18 2.41 -2.39
CA ASP A 152 -16.98 3.21 -2.59
C ASP A 152 -17.01 3.94 -3.94
N THR A 153 -17.37 5.23 -3.91
CA THR A 153 -17.37 6.09 -5.10
C THR A 153 -16.00 6.69 -5.41
N SER A 154 -15.04 6.60 -4.49
CA SER A 154 -13.68 7.09 -4.68
C SER A 154 -12.74 6.00 -5.22
N GLU A 155 -13.14 4.73 -5.15
CA GLU A 155 -12.34 3.52 -5.41
C GLU A 155 -11.13 3.32 -4.48
N HIS A 156 -10.81 4.32 -3.65
CA HIS A 156 -9.65 4.33 -2.77
C HIS A 156 -9.76 3.24 -1.69
N GLY A 157 -10.87 3.20 -0.96
CA GLY A 157 -11.13 2.18 0.07
C GLY A 157 -11.15 0.75 -0.49
N THR A 158 -11.69 0.55 -1.68
CA THR A 158 -11.66 -0.73 -2.40
C THR A 158 -10.23 -1.15 -2.74
N HIS A 159 -9.42 -0.21 -3.22
CA HIS A 159 -8.03 -0.46 -3.57
C HIS A 159 -7.16 -0.74 -2.33
N THR A 160 -7.29 0.06 -1.27
CA THR A 160 -6.55 -0.13 0.00
C THR A 160 -6.96 -1.45 0.67
N THR A 161 -8.26 -1.73 0.71
CA THR A 161 -8.79 -2.99 1.27
C THR A 161 -8.29 -4.20 0.47
N SER A 162 -8.39 -4.19 -0.87
CA SER A 162 -7.92 -5.33 -1.67
C SER A 162 -6.40 -5.55 -1.56
N THR A 163 -5.63 -4.49 -1.35
CA THR A 163 -4.19 -4.60 -1.07
C THR A 163 -3.93 -5.27 0.27
N ALA A 164 -4.67 -4.95 1.32
CA ALA A 164 -4.46 -5.54 2.65
C ALA A 164 -4.96 -7.00 2.72
N VAL A 165 -6.14 -7.28 2.17
CA VAL A 165 -6.94 -8.47 2.52
C VAL A 165 -7.65 -9.11 1.31
N GLY A 166 -7.40 -8.65 0.09
CA GLY A 166 -8.04 -9.20 -1.10
C GLY A 166 -7.74 -10.69 -1.32
N ASN A 167 -8.76 -11.43 -1.75
CA ASN A 167 -8.60 -12.80 -2.21
C ASN A 167 -7.77 -12.86 -3.50
N PRO A 168 -7.12 -14.00 -3.78
CA PRO A 168 -6.44 -14.19 -5.05
C PRO A 168 -7.39 -14.07 -6.24
N VAL A 169 -7.15 -13.10 -7.12
CA VAL A 169 -7.89 -12.93 -8.37
C VAL A 169 -6.95 -13.22 -9.54
N SER A 170 -7.25 -14.28 -10.28
CA SER A 170 -6.50 -14.65 -11.47
C SER A 170 -6.82 -13.73 -12.65
N ILE A 171 -5.83 -13.51 -13.53
CA ILE A 171 -6.00 -12.74 -14.79
C ILE A 171 -6.31 -11.25 -14.55
N ALA A 172 -6.02 -10.74 -13.36
CA ALA A 172 -6.06 -9.31 -13.09
C ALA A 172 -5.08 -8.56 -14.00
N ASN A 173 -5.56 -7.46 -14.58
CA ASN A 173 -4.82 -6.62 -15.49
C ASN A 173 -5.41 -5.20 -15.49
N MET A 174 -4.60 -4.21 -15.87
CA MET A 174 -5.05 -2.84 -16.10
C MET A 174 -4.94 -2.55 -17.60
N PHE A 175 -6.07 -2.54 -18.31
CA PHE A 175 -6.12 -2.37 -19.78
C PHE A 175 -5.19 -3.33 -20.55
N GLY A 176 -5.12 -4.60 -20.12
CA GLY A 176 -4.22 -5.61 -20.70
C GLY A 176 -2.77 -5.52 -20.24
N LEU A 177 -2.39 -4.48 -19.49
CA LEU A 177 -1.06 -4.38 -18.89
C LEU A 177 -0.96 -5.30 -17.67
N ARG A 178 0.18 -5.98 -17.59
CA ARG A 178 0.64 -6.73 -16.40
C ARG A 178 -0.35 -7.79 -15.91
N LYS A 179 -0.85 -8.62 -16.82
CA LYS A 179 -1.64 -9.82 -16.52
C LYS A 179 -0.94 -10.69 -15.48
N GLY A 180 -1.64 -10.98 -14.39
CA GLY A 180 -1.13 -11.80 -13.29
C GLY A 180 -2.21 -12.14 -12.28
N THR A 181 -1.80 -12.67 -11.14
CA THR A 181 -2.69 -12.92 -10.01
C THR A 181 -2.45 -11.83 -8.98
N ILE A 182 -3.45 -11.01 -8.66
CA ILE A 182 -3.41 -10.11 -7.50
C ILE A 182 -3.86 -10.88 -6.25
N LYS A 183 -3.36 -10.47 -5.09
CA LYS A 183 -3.87 -10.89 -3.78
C LYS A 183 -3.56 -9.81 -2.75
N GLY A 184 -4.23 -9.88 -1.61
CA GLY A 184 -3.90 -9.13 -0.41
C GLY A 184 -2.77 -9.76 0.39
N GLY A 185 -2.30 -9.02 1.39
CA GLY A 185 -1.27 -9.48 2.33
C GLY A 185 -1.77 -10.60 3.23
N ALA A 186 -3.00 -10.48 3.71
CA ALA A 186 -3.68 -11.42 4.61
C ALA A 186 -5.04 -11.85 4.01
N SER A 187 -5.01 -12.57 2.88
CA SER A 187 -6.23 -12.96 2.14
C SER A 187 -7.24 -13.76 2.95
N SER A 188 -6.82 -14.51 3.98
CA SER A 188 -7.77 -15.30 4.79
C SER A 188 -8.46 -14.47 5.87
N ALA A 189 -7.94 -13.26 6.17
CA ALA A 189 -8.47 -12.41 7.22
C ALA A 189 -9.88 -11.89 6.90
N ARG A 190 -10.57 -11.45 7.95
CA ARG A 190 -11.89 -10.83 7.87
C ARG A 190 -11.74 -9.32 7.78
N ILE A 191 -12.72 -8.67 7.17
CA ILE A 191 -12.66 -7.25 6.83
C ILE A 191 -13.86 -6.51 7.42
N VAL A 192 -13.65 -5.43 8.14
CA VAL A 192 -14.72 -4.48 8.45
C VAL A 192 -14.33 -3.14 7.84
N VAL A 193 -15.24 -2.52 7.10
CA VAL A 193 -14.98 -1.23 6.47
C VAL A 193 -15.81 -0.14 7.13
N TYR A 194 -15.15 0.88 7.64
CA TYR A 194 -15.74 2.05 8.24
C TYR A 194 -15.61 3.20 7.23
N LYS A 195 -16.72 3.54 6.58
CA LYS A 195 -16.76 4.63 5.60
C LYS A 195 -16.85 5.95 6.34
N VAL A 196 -15.79 6.75 6.26
CA VAL A 196 -15.69 8.09 6.88
C VAL A 196 -15.31 9.17 5.86
N CYS A 197 -14.91 8.76 4.66
CA CYS A 197 -14.56 9.67 3.58
C CYS A 197 -15.68 9.75 2.55
N TRP A 198 -15.94 10.98 2.11
CA TRP A 198 -16.95 11.35 1.14
C TRP A 198 -16.33 12.21 0.02
N CYS A 199 -17.14 12.69 -0.92
CA CYS A 199 -16.65 13.47 -2.07
C CYS A 199 -15.89 14.75 -1.69
N ASP A 200 -16.14 15.29 -0.50
CA ASP A 200 -15.55 16.52 0.02
C ASP A 200 -14.48 16.31 1.10
N GLY A 201 -14.11 15.05 1.38
CA GLY A 201 -13.06 14.72 2.34
C GLY A 201 -13.53 13.79 3.45
N CYS A 202 -12.76 13.75 4.53
CA CYS A 202 -13.01 12.90 5.69
C CYS A 202 -12.98 13.79 6.94
N ASP A 203 -14.07 13.86 7.68
CA ASP A 203 -14.16 14.71 8.86
C ASP A 203 -13.51 14.03 10.07
N ASP A 204 -12.74 14.79 10.88
CA ASP A 204 -12.06 14.27 12.07
C ASP A 204 -13.04 13.61 13.05
N VAL A 205 -14.27 14.13 13.17
CA VAL A 205 -15.31 13.56 14.02
C VAL A 205 -15.72 12.16 13.56
N ASP A 206 -15.89 11.95 12.26
CA ASP A 206 -16.28 10.66 11.69
C ASP A 206 -15.14 9.64 11.82
N ILE A 207 -13.89 10.09 11.64
CA ILE A 207 -12.69 9.28 11.86
C ILE A 207 -12.63 8.81 13.32
N LEU A 208 -12.79 9.71 14.29
CA LEU A 208 -12.76 9.38 15.72
C LEU A 208 -13.89 8.40 16.11
N VAL A 209 -15.11 8.62 15.59
CA VAL A 209 -16.23 7.68 15.78
C VAL A 209 -15.90 6.31 15.20
N ALA A 210 -15.31 6.25 14.00
CA ALA A 210 -14.91 4.97 13.40
C ALA A 210 -13.86 4.23 14.22
N PHE A 211 -12.90 4.93 14.85
CA PHE A 211 -11.98 4.31 15.80
C PHE A 211 -12.69 3.73 17.02
N GLU A 212 -13.61 4.48 17.63
CA GLU A 212 -14.37 4.00 18.79
C GLU A 212 -15.18 2.74 18.43
N VAL A 213 -15.89 2.77 17.31
CA VAL A 213 -16.68 1.63 16.83
C VAL A 213 -15.77 0.44 16.50
N ALA A 214 -14.63 0.66 15.84
CA ALA A 214 -13.68 -0.42 15.52
C ALA A 214 -13.12 -1.12 16.76
N ILE A 215 -12.82 -0.35 17.82
CA ILE A 215 -12.35 -0.89 19.11
C ILE A 215 -13.46 -1.71 19.76
N VAL A 216 -14.68 -1.18 19.82
CA VAL A 216 -15.84 -1.88 20.40
C VAL A 216 -16.19 -3.16 19.63
N ASP A 217 -16.05 -3.13 18.31
CA ASP A 217 -16.24 -4.29 17.43
C ASP A 217 -15.18 -5.38 17.62
N GLY A 218 -14.08 -5.08 18.31
CA GLY A 218 -12.99 -6.03 18.56
C GLY A 218 -12.13 -6.31 17.32
N VAL A 219 -11.92 -5.29 16.49
CA VAL A 219 -10.96 -5.34 15.37
C VAL A 219 -9.55 -5.60 15.89
N ASP A 220 -8.79 -6.49 15.23
CA ASP A 220 -7.43 -6.84 15.65
C ASP A 220 -6.39 -5.86 15.09
N ILE A 221 -6.60 -5.34 13.88
CA ILE A 221 -5.71 -4.41 13.19
C ILE A 221 -6.55 -3.34 12.50
N ILE A 222 -6.19 -2.06 12.66
CA ILE A 222 -6.80 -0.95 11.93
C ILE A 222 -5.85 -0.47 10.83
N SER A 223 -6.35 -0.40 9.61
CA SER A 223 -5.70 0.23 8.45
C SER A 223 -6.39 1.55 8.15
N VAL A 224 -5.65 2.66 8.23
CA VAL A 224 -6.15 4.01 7.94
C VAL A 224 -5.23 4.66 6.92
N SER A 225 -5.77 4.94 5.74
CA SER A 225 -5.04 5.59 4.63
C SER A 225 -5.53 7.02 4.45
N ILE A 226 -5.63 7.76 5.55
CA ILE A 226 -6.15 9.14 5.63
C ILE A 226 -5.10 9.99 6.36
N GLY A 227 -4.93 11.23 5.94
CA GLY A 227 -4.04 12.19 6.61
C GLY A 227 -4.40 13.63 6.30
N GLY A 228 -4.11 14.53 7.25
CA GLY A 228 -4.31 15.97 7.08
C GLY A 228 -3.16 16.65 6.32
N ASN A 229 -3.41 17.86 5.82
CA ASN A 229 -2.36 18.72 5.28
C ASN A 229 -1.46 19.24 6.41
N THR A 230 -0.14 19.22 6.19
CA THR A 230 0.88 19.66 7.17
C THR A 230 1.03 21.19 7.27
N THR A 231 -0.07 21.92 7.20
CA THR A 231 -0.08 23.39 7.31
C THR A 231 -1.10 23.83 8.35
N GLU A 232 -0.74 23.70 9.63
CA GLU A 232 -0.86 24.72 10.68
C GLU A 232 -0.64 24.09 12.07
N ASN A 233 -0.05 24.88 12.97
CA ASN A 233 0.26 24.47 14.34
C ASN A 233 -1.03 24.03 15.06
N ILE A 234 -1.13 22.74 15.35
CA ILE A 234 -2.22 22.18 16.15
C ILE A 234 -2.01 22.63 17.60
N TYR A 235 -2.86 23.52 18.09
CA TYR A 235 -3.03 23.75 19.52
C TYR A 235 -4.17 22.83 20.00
N PHE A 236 -3.87 22.06 21.05
CA PHE A 236 -4.88 21.44 21.91
C PHE A 236 -5.20 22.37 23.08
#